data_AF-A0A953NKX3-F1
#
_entry.id   AF-A0A953NKX3-F1
#
_cell.length_a   1.000
_cell.length_b   1.000
_cell.length_c   1.000
_cell.angle_alpha   90.00
_cell.angle_beta   90.00
_cell.angle_gamma   90.00
#
_symmetry.space_group_name_H-M   'P 1'
#
loop_
_entity.id
_entity.type
_entity.pdbx_description
1 polymer ?
#
loop_
_entity_poly.entity_id
_entity_poly.type
_entity_poly.pdbx_seq_one_letter_code
_entity_poly.pdbx_strand_id
1 'polypeptide(L)'
;MLELMKLLLGITDNYKDTILNFYIEKSILAVKNYSCLDIIPEEYNNAIVDLAIYFYKNKDKIGITSMTQGSRSQSIVDGIPNSIKAILPKPKIKVVGEYVL
;
A
#
# COMPACT_ATOMS: atom_id res chain seq x y z
N MET A 1 -7.09 -1.94 12.97
CA MET A 1 -6.23 -1.20 12.01
C MET A 1 -6.23 0.30 12.28
N LEU A 2 -7.38 0.97 12.35
CA LEU A 2 -7.47 2.43 12.60
C LEU A 2 -6.72 2.89 13.86
N GLU A 3 -6.98 2.26 15.01
CA GLU A 3 -6.34 2.63 16.28
C GLU A 3 -4.81 2.47 16.24
N LEU A 4 -4.32 1.40 15.62
CA LEU A 4 -2.87 1.20 15.43
C LEU A 4 -2.28 2.30 14.52
N MET A 5 -2.98 2.65 13.43
CA MET A 5 -2.55 3.72 12.54
C MET A 5 -2.49 5.07 13.26
N LYS A 6 -3.48 5.39 14.10
CA LYS A 6 -3.50 6.61 14.92
C LYS A 6 -2.30 6.67 15.86
N LEU A 7 -2.05 5.57 16.59
CA LEU A 7 -0.93 5.46 17.51
C LEU A 7 0.41 5.70 16.81
N LEU A 8 0.62 5.07 15.65
CA LEU A 8 1.84 5.22 14.85
C LEU A 8 2.01 6.63 14.24
N LEU A 9 0.91 7.37 14.07
CA LEU A 9 0.92 8.76 13.59
C LEU A 9 0.98 9.80 14.74
N GLY A 10 0.89 9.36 15.99
CA GLY A 10 0.80 10.25 17.15
C GLY A 10 -0.50 11.07 17.19
N ILE A 11 -1.59 10.56 16.60
CA ILE A 11 -2.90 11.19 16.60
C ILE A 11 -3.69 10.63 17.78
N THR A 12 -4.22 11.51 18.63
CA THR A 12 -4.97 11.14 19.85
C THR A 12 -6.47 11.46 19.75
N ASP A 13 -6.86 12.27 18.78
CA ASP A 13 -8.24 12.67 18.52
C ASP A 13 -8.85 11.91 17.32
N ASN A 14 -10.15 12.12 17.09
CA ASN A 14 -10.90 11.41 16.04
C ASN A 14 -11.23 12.29 14.82
N TYR A 15 -10.64 13.49 14.70
CA TYR A 15 -10.98 14.45 13.64
C TYR A 15 -10.65 13.92 12.23
N LYS A 16 -9.66 13.04 12.13
CA LYS A 16 -9.17 12.49 10.85
C LYS A 16 -9.64 11.07 10.57
N ASP A 17 -10.52 10.49 11.38
CA ASP A 17 -10.91 9.07 11.29
C ASP A 17 -11.42 8.70 9.91
N THR A 18 -12.29 9.53 9.34
CA THR A 18 -12.82 9.32 7.98
C THR A 18 -11.70 9.27 6.94
N ILE A 19 -10.70 10.16 7.06
CA ILE A 19 -9.55 10.22 6.15
C ILE A 19 -8.64 9.02 6.35
N LEU A 20 -8.36 8.64 7.60
CA LEU A 20 -7.51 7.49 7.93
C LEU A 20 -8.15 6.19 7.43
N ASN A 21 -9.47 6.01 7.64
CA ASN A 21 -10.20 4.86 7.12
C ASN A 21 -10.16 4.80 5.59
N PHE A 22 -10.29 5.92 4.90
CA PHE A 22 -10.13 5.97 3.44
C PHE A 22 -8.77 5.42 2.98
N TYR A 23 -7.67 5.76 3.67
CA TYR A 23 -6.34 5.23 3.32
C TYR A 23 -6.16 3.77 3.69
N ILE A 24 -6.82 3.29 4.74
CA ILE A 24 -6.87 1.86 5.08
C ILE A 24 -7.59 1.08 3.98
N GLU A 25 -8.78 1.52 3.55
CA GLU A 25 -9.54 0.89 2.46
C GLU A 25 -8.77 0.90 1.14
N LYS A 26 -8.13 2.03 0.80
CA LYS A 26 -7.24 2.14 -0.37
C LYS A 26 -6.10 1.13 -0.31
N SER A 27 -5.52 0.91 0.86
CA SER A 27 -4.43 -0.04 1.07
C SER A 27 -4.90 -1.49 0.95
N ILE A 28 -6.06 -1.82 1.52
CA ILE A 28 -6.70 -3.13 1.35
C ILE A 28 -6.91 -3.41 -0.14
N LEU A 29 -7.51 -2.47 -0.88
CA LEU A 29 -7.75 -2.64 -2.32
C LEU A 29 -6.44 -2.84 -3.10
N ALA A 30 -5.40 -2.05 -2.80
CA ALA A 30 -4.10 -2.20 -3.43
C ALA A 30 -3.48 -3.59 -3.18
N VAL A 31 -3.57 -4.10 -1.95
CA VAL A 31 -3.05 -5.42 -1.59
C VAL A 31 -3.86 -6.55 -2.24
N LYS A 32 -5.20 -6.43 -2.30
CA LYS A 32 -6.07 -7.39 -2.99
C LYS A 32 -5.69 -7.49 -4.47
N ASN A 33 -5.53 -6.34 -5.13
CA ASN A 33 -5.13 -6.26 -6.52
C ASN A 33 -3.73 -6.84 -6.75
N TYR A 34 -2.78 -6.53 -5.87
CA TYR A 34 -1.40 -7.04 -5.96
C TYR A 34 -1.32 -8.55 -5.75
N SER A 35 -2.07 -9.10 -4.79
CA SER A 35 -1.97 -10.50 -4.38
C SER A 35 -2.95 -11.41 -5.14
N CYS A 36 -3.88 -10.83 -5.90
CA CYS A 36 -5.02 -11.50 -6.52
C CYS A 36 -5.85 -12.31 -5.50
N LEU A 37 -6.13 -11.70 -4.34
CA LEU A 37 -6.93 -12.31 -3.27
C LEU A 37 -8.22 -11.52 -3.05
N ASP A 38 -9.36 -12.22 -2.97
CA ASP A 38 -10.64 -11.61 -2.62
C ASP A 38 -10.72 -11.20 -1.14
N ILE A 39 -10.07 -12.01 -0.29
CA ILE A 39 -10.02 -11.84 1.16
C ILE A 39 -8.55 -11.87 1.58
N ILE A 40 -8.10 -10.83 2.29
CA ILE A 40 -6.75 -10.76 2.84
C ILE A 40 -6.78 -11.35 4.25
N PRO A 41 -5.92 -12.33 4.57
CA PRO A 41 -5.80 -12.85 5.93
C PRO A 41 -5.41 -11.75 6.93
N GLU A 42 -5.93 -11.84 8.17
CA GLU A 42 -5.69 -10.82 9.20
C GLU A 42 -4.21 -10.68 9.62
N GLU A 43 -3.38 -11.69 9.36
CA GLU A 43 -1.93 -11.65 9.59
C GLU A 43 -1.25 -10.49 8.84
N TYR A 44 -1.83 -10.03 7.73
CA TYR A 44 -1.32 -8.90 6.94
C TYR A 44 -1.89 -7.55 7.35
N ASN A 45 -2.74 -7.47 8.39
CA ASN A 45 -3.31 -6.20 8.87
C ASN A 45 -2.23 -5.16 9.22
N ASN A 46 -1.09 -5.59 9.76
CA ASN A 46 0.02 -4.70 10.06
C ASN A 46 0.66 -4.13 8.78
N ALA A 47 0.86 -4.97 7.75
CA ALA A 47 1.37 -4.53 6.45
C ALA A 47 0.40 -3.56 5.74
N ILE A 48 -0.91 -3.78 5.90
CA ILE A 48 -1.95 -2.85 5.42
C ILE A 48 -1.84 -1.51 6.14
N VAL A 49 -1.64 -1.49 7.45
CA VAL A 49 -1.46 -0.25 8.23
C VAL A 49 -0.19 0.50 7.78
N ASP A 50 0.93 -0.20 7.58
CA ASP A 50 2.15 0.42 7.05
C ASP A 50 1.93 1.06 5.67
N LEU A 51 1.19 0.37 4.80
CA LEU A 51 0.85 0.89 3.47
C LEU A 51 -0.09 2.10 3.56
N ALA A 52 -1.06 2.07 4.47
CA ALA A 52 -1.98 3.18 4.69
C ALA A 52 -1.24 4.42 5.21
N ILE A 53 -0.30 4.23 6.13
CA ILE A 53 0.58 5.31 6.62
C ILE A 53 1.43 5.86 5.48
N TYR A 54 1.99 4.99 4.64
CA TYR A 54 2.75 5.41 3.46
C TYR A 54 1.90 6.25 2.51
N PHE A 55 0.70 5.81 2.15
CA PHE A 55 -0.19 6.58 1.29
C PHE A 55 -0.62 7.90 1.93
N TYR A 56 -0.95 7.91 3.22
CA TYR A 56 -1.32 9.13 3.94
C TYR A 56 -0.19 10.16 3.97
N LYS A 57 1.05 9.73 4.26
CA LYS A 57 2.24 10.60 4.32
C LYS A 57 2.68 11.10 2.95
N ASN A 58 2.36 10.38 1.88
CA ASN A 58 2.75 10.73 0.50
C ASN A 58 1.57 11.22 -0.35
N LYS A 59 0.42 11.52 0.25
CA LYS A 59 -0.78 12.01 -0.47
C LYS A 59 -0.53 13.27 -1.29
N ASP A 60 0.38 14.12 -0.81
CA ASP A 60 0.74 15.40 -1.45
C ASP A 60 1.84 15.23 -2.51
N LYS A 61 2.36 14.00 -2.70
CA LYS A 61 3.39 13.66 -3.69
C LYS A 61 2.84 12.99 -4.95
N ILE A 62 1.51 12.89 -5.06
CA ILE A 62 0.84 12.36 -6.24
C ILE A 62 1.00 13.39 -7.37
N GLY A 63 1.82 13.06 -8.38
CA GLY A 63 2.09 13.92 -9.54
C GLY A 63 3.58 14.24 -9.79
N ILE A 64 4.47 13.89 -8.86
CA ILE A 64 5.93 13.98 -9.09
C ILE A 64 6.42 12.62 -9.58
N THR A 65 6.11 12.28 -10.84
CA THR A 65 6.59 11.06 -11.50
C THR A 65 8.02 11.19 -12.01
N SER A 66 8.57 12.41 -12.06
CA SER A 66 10.01 12.66 -12.16
C SER A 66 10.34 14.11 -11.75
N MET A 67 11.17 14.27 -10.72
CA MET A 67 11.94 15.51 -10.52
C MET A 67 13.40 15.14 -10.65
N THR A 68 13.95 15.29 -11.86
CA THR A 68 15.39 15.19 -12.10
C THR A 68 16.03 16.51 -11.69
N GLN A 69 16.33 16.68 -10.40
CA GLN A 69 17.28 17.69 -9.95
C GLN A 69 18.53 17.00 -9.40
N GLY A 70 19.66 17.22 -10.07
CA GLY A 70 21.01 16.98 -9.56
C GLY A 70 21.29 15.58 -8.98
N SER A 71 21.73 14.65 -9.81
CA SER A 71 22.40 13.39 -9.42
C SER A 71 21.70 12.46 -8.42
N ARG A 72 20.48 12.74 -7.98
CA ARG A 72 19.68 11.89 -7.08
C ARG A 72 18.37 11.50 -7.76
N SER A 73 18.40 10.39 -8.49
CA SER A 73 17.18 9.75 -9.00
C SER A 73 16.39 9.17 -7.82
N GLN A 74 15.42 9.91 -7.30
CA GLN A 74 14.38 9.33 -6.46
C GLN A 74 13.25 8.84 -7.38
N SER A 75 13.27 7.55 -7.70
CA SER A 75 12.12 6.87 -8.30
C SER A 75 11.04 6.76 -7.23
N ILE A 76 10.06 7.65 -7.23
CA ILE A 76 8.83 7.44 -6.47
C ILE A 76 8.15 6.24 -7.14
N VAL A 77 8.21 5.08 -6.48
CA VAL A 77 7.59 3.85 -6.97
C VAL A 77 6.09 4.07 -6.98
N ASP A 78 5.50 4.08 -8.19
CA ASP A 78 4.06 4.14 -8.35
C ASP A 78 3.44 2.87 -7.74
N GLY A 79 2.57 3.03 -6.73
CA GLY A 79 1.93 1.93 -6.01
C GLY A 79 2.58 1.48 -4.69
N ILE A 80 2.58 0.16 -4.43
CA ILE A 80 3.03 -0.43 -3.15
C ILE A 80 4.58 -0.47 -3.08
N PRO A 81 5.21 0.08 -2.03
CA PRO A 81 6.65 -0.01 -1.81
C PRO A 81 7.18 -1.45 -1.75
N ASN A 82 8.41 -1.68 -2.24
CA ASN A 82 9.04 -3.01 -2.27
C ASN A 82 9.21 -3.64 -0.87
N SER A 83 9.45 -2.82 0.15
CA SER A 83 9.54 -3.28 1.55
C SER A 83 8.24 -3.92 2.03
N ILE A 84 7.09 -3.37 1.63
CA ILE A 84 5.77 -3.89 1.98
C ILE A 84 5.45 -5.12 1.13
N LYS A 85 5.76 -5.09 -0.19
CA LYS A 85 5.58 -6.25 -1.09
C LYS A 85 6.29 -7.51 -0.60
N ALA A 86 7.44 -7.38 0.04
CA ALA A 86 8.20 -8.52 0.57
C ALA A 86 7.45 -9.28 1.68
N ILE A 87 6.51 -8.62 2.35
CA ILE A 87 5.71 -9.16 3.45
C ILE A 87 4.38 -9.71 2.94
N LEU A 88 3.88 -9.19 1.81
CA LEU A 88 2.59 -9.59 1.26
C LEU A 88 2.63 -10.99 0.63
N PRO A 89 1.47 -11.69 0.60
CA PRO A 89 1.40 -12.97 -0.08
C PRO A 89 1.71 -12.75 -1.57
N LYS A 90 2.65 -13.54 -2.10
CA LYS A 90 3.05 -13.44 -3.50
C LYS A 90 1.81 -13.68 -4.39
N PRO A 91 1.61 -12.88 -5.44
CA PRO A 91 0.54 -13.13 -6.40
C PRO A 91 0.64 -14.55 -6.92
N LYS A 92 -0.46 -15.30 -6.84
CA LYS A 92 -0.58 -16.60 -7.51
C LYS A 92 -0.67 -16.36 -9.01
N ILE A 93 0.47 -16.27 -9.68
CA ILE A 93 0.54 -16.28 -11.14
C ILE A 93 0.03 -17.64 -11.62
N LYS A 94 -1.17 -17.67 -12.22
CA LYS A 94 -1.58 -18.79 -13.08
C LYS A 94 -0.76 -18.66 -14.36
N VAL A 95 0.24 -19.51 -14.52
CA VAL A 95 0.88 -19.72 -15.83
C VAL A 95 -0.19 -20.40 -16.69
N VAL A 96 -0.92 -19.63 -17.50
CA VAL A 96 -1.71 -20.20 -18.61
C VAL A 96 -0.69 -20.60 -19.65
N GLY A 97 -0.20 -21.84 -19.54
CA GLY A 97 0.56 -22.47 -20.61
C GLY A 97 -0.40 -22.73 -21.78
N GLU A 98 -0.10 -22.12 -22.92
CA GLU A 98 -0.66 -22.50 -24.22
C GLU A 98 -0.49 -24.01 -24.42
N TYR A 99 -1.60 -24.73 -24.58
CA TYR A 99 -1.58 -26.00 -25.29
C TYR A 99 -1.86 -25.70 -26.76
N VAL A 100 -0.82 -25.69 -27.58
CA VAL A 100 -0.93 -25.86 -29.02
C VAL A 100 -0.77 -27.34 -29.32
N LEU A 101 -1.85 -27.99 -29.75
CA LEU A 101 -1.83 -29.25 -30.49
C LEU A 101 -2.59 -29.04 -31.80
#